data_AF-A0A5U3IMC1-F1
#
_entry.id   AF-A0A5U3IMC1-F1
#
_cell.length_a   1.000
_cell.length_b   1.000
_cell.length_c   1.000
_cell.angle_alpha   90.00
_cell.angle_beta   90.00
_cell.angle_gamma   90.00
#
_symmetry.space_group_name_H-M   'P 1'
#
loop_
_entity.id
_entity.type
_entity.pdbx_description
1 polymer ?
#
loop_
_entity_poly.entity_id
_entity_poly.type
_entity_poly.pdbx_seq_one_letter_code
_entity_poly.pdbx_strand_id
1 'polypeptide(L)' 'MKVQAAAGLQVPYENQPRRYIEQKPVDVPETIYYRRLLAAGDLVNVSDLVAGKAKIKRKEAADD' A
#
# COMPACT_ATOMS: atom_id res chain seq x y z
N MET A 1 9.38 -4.96 4.83
CA MET A 1 8.65 -3.70 4.60
C MET A 1 7.17 -4.02 4.45
N LYS A 2 6.30 -3.33 5.19
CA LYS A 2 4.86 -3.65 5.23
C LYS A 2 4.06 -2.81 4.23
N VAL A 3 3.55 -3.46 3.20
CA VAL A 3 2.84 -2.82 2.07
C VAL A 3 1.49 -3.48 1.81
N GLN A 4 0.65 -2.79 1.05
CA GLN A 4 -0.55 -3.35 0.42
C GLN A 4 -0.73 -2.75 -0.97
N ALA A 5 -1.48 -3.41 -1.84
CA ALA A 5 -1.84 -2.85 -3.14
C ALA A 5 -2.82 -1.67 -2.97
N ALA A 6 -2.73 -0.73 -3.92
CA ALA A 6 -3.74 0.29 -4.10
C ALA A 6 -5.14 -0.33 -4.32
N ALA A 7 -6.19 0.43 -4.02
CA ALA A 7 -7.56 -0.07 -4.10
C ALA A 7 -7.91 -0.53 -5.52
N GLY A 8 -8.43 -1.76 -5.65
CA GLY A 8 -8.78 -2.34 -6.95
C GLY A 8 -7.61 -2.93 -7.76
N LEU A 9 -6.37 -2.83 -7.27
CA LEU A 9 -5.21 -3.45 -7.91
C LEU A 9 -4.83 -4.80 -7.27
N GLN A 10 -4.21 -5.65 -8.10
CA GLN A 10 -3.49 -6.84 -7.68
C GLN A 10 -2.09 -6.78 -8.27
N VAL A 11 -1.08 -6.84 -7.40
CA VAL A 11 0.32 -6.67 -7.77
C VAL A 11 1.04 -8.00 -7.60
N PRO A 12 1.70 -8.55 -8.64
CA PRO A 12 2.39 -9.82 -8.51
C PRO A 12 3.57 -9.74 -7.52
N TYR A 13 3.90 -10.87 -6.88
CA TYR A 13 5.11 -10.96 -6.07
C TYR A 13 6.35 -11.04 -6.97
N GLU A 14 7.46 -10.45 -6.50
CA GLU A 14 8.76 -10.60 -7.12
C GLU A 14 9.12 -12.09 -7.25
N ASN A 15 9.45 -12.53 -8.47
CA ASN A 15 9.75 -13.92 -8.82
C ASN A 15 8.61 -14.93 -8.61
N GLN A 16 7.40 -14.50 -8.27
CA GLN A 16 6.23 -15.36 -8.07
C GLN A 16 5.00 -14.77 -8.80
N PRO A 17 4.96 -14.80 -10.15
CA PRO A 17 3.95 -14.11 -10.94
C PRO A 17 2.52 -14.66 -10.78
N ARG A 18 2.36 -15.85 -10.19
CA ARG A 18 1.05 -16.47 -9.90
C ARG A 18 0.50 -16.11 -8.52
N ARG A 19 1.26 -15.35 -7.73
CA ARG A 19 0.88 -14.90 -6.40
C ARG A 19 0.76 -13.39 -6.41
N TYR A 20 -0.26 -12.87 -5.74
CA TYR A 20 -0.57 -11.44 -5.78
C TYR A 20 -0.67 -10.82 -4.39
N ILE A 21 -0.22 -9.58 -4.29
CA ILE A 21 -0.44 -8.66 -3.20
C ILE A 21 -1.71 -7.89 -3.53
N GLU A 22 -2.67 -7.93 -2.61
CA GLU A 22 -3.94 -7.23 -2.69
C GLU A 22 -3.99 -6.15 -1.59
N GLN A 23 -5.18 -5.73 -1.18
CA GLN A 23 -5.37 -4.68 -0.16
C GLN A 23 -5.07 -5.17 1.26
N LYS A 24 -4.79 -6.46 1.45
CA LYS A 24 -4.37 -7.01 2.73
C LYS A 24 -2.90 -6.66 2.98
N PRO A 25 -2.55 -6.04 4.13
CA PRO A 25 -1.17 -5.78 4.50
C PRO A 25 -0.31 -7.05 4.51
N VAL A 26 0.81 -7.01 3.81
CA VAL A 26 1.81 -8.08 3.75
C VAL A 26 3.20 -7.53 4.01
N ASP A 27 4.07 -8.39 4.53
CA ASP A 27 5.49 -8.07 4.70
C ASP A 27 6.28 -8.59 3.50
N VAL A 28 7.04 -7.71 2.85
CA VAL A 28 7.86 -8.03 1.68
C VAL A 28 9.31 -7.56 1.90
N PRO A 29 10.30 -8.19 1.24
CA PRO A 29 11.68 -7.72 1.29
C PRO A 29 11.81 -6.34 0.64
N GLU A 30 12.79 -5.56 1.10
CA GLU A 30 13.04 -4.21 0.56
C GLU A 30 13.90 -4.26 -0.71
N THR A 31 13.30 -4.72 -1.80
CA THR A 31 13.97 -4.82 -3.11
C THR A 31 13.63 -3.64 -4.01
N ILE A 32 14.41 -3.47 -5.09
CA ILE A 32 14.16 -2.44 -6.10
C ILE A 32 12.78 -2.63 -6.77
N TYR A 33 12.34 -3.88 -6.93
CA TYR A 33 11.03 -4.19 -7.49
C TYR A 33 9.89 -3.51 -6.70
N TYR A 34 9.80 -3.78 -5.40
CA TYR A 34 8.73 -3.20 -4.56
C TYR A 34 8.86 -1.70 -4.37
N ARG A 35 10.09 -1.16 -4.33
CA ARG A 35 10.33 0.29 -4.26
C ARG A 35 9.83 1.03 -5.50
N ARG A 36 9.98 0.45 -6.69
CA ARG A 36 9.43 1.03 -7.93
C ARG A 36 7.91 1.06 -7.92
N LEU A 37 7.28 -0.01 -7.45
CA LEU A 37 5.82 -0.09 -7.34
C LEU A 37 5.25 0.88 -6.31
N LEU A 38 5.97 1.12 -5.21
CA LEU A 38 5.63 2.20 -4.27
C LEU A 38 5.73 3.58 -4.94
N ALA A 39 6.77 3.84 -5.73
CA ALA A 39 6.94 5.10 -6.44
C ALA A 39 5.89 5.31 -7.55
N ALA A 40 5.41 4.23 -8.18
CA ALA A 40 4.34 4.25 -9.17
C ALA A 40 2.94 4.43 -8.54
N GLY A 41 2.80 4.15 -7.23
CA GLY A 41 1.53 4.17 -6.51
C GLY A 41 0.74 2.87 -6.60
N ASP A 42 1.28 1.81 -7.21
CA ASP A 42 0.66 0.49 -7.27
C ASP A 42 0.65 -0.19 -5.90
N LEU A 43 1.72 0.03 -5.12
CA LEU A 43 1.80 -0.33 -3.72
C LEU A 43 1.74 0.92 -2.85
N VAL A 44 1.24 0.74 -1.63
CA VAL A 44 1.21 1.78 -0.61
C VAL A 44 1.79 1.25 0.69
N ASN A 45 2.63 2.05 1.33
CA ASN A 45 3.14 1.74 2.66
C ASN A 45 2.02 1.80 3.69
N VAL A 46 1.93 0.77 4.53
CA VAL A 46 0.84 0.66 5.51
C VAL A 46 0.95 1.74 6.59
N SER A 47 2.17 2.16 6.94
CA SER A 47 2.42 3.32 7.80
C SER A 47 1.77 4.59 7.27
N ASP A 48 1.86 4.80 5.95
CA ASP A 48 1.45 6.03 5.29
C ASP A 48 -0.07 6.08 5.15
N LEU A 49 -0.70 4.92 4.94
CA LEU A 49 -2.16 4.77 4.95
C LEU A 49 -2.78 5.12 6.31
N VAL A 50 -2.17 4.68 7.41
CA VAL A 50 -2.67 5.01 8.76
C VAL A 50 -2.56 6.51 9.01
N ALA A 51 -1.45 7.14 8.62
CA ALA A 51 -1.27 8.58 8.72
C ALA A 51 -2.28 9.35 7.84
N GLY A 52 -2.56 8.87 6.62
CA GLY A 52 -3.57 9.45 5.72
C GLY A 52 -4.99 9.37 6.29
N LYS A 53 -5.42 8.19 6.76
CA LYS A 53 -6.73 8.01 7.40
C LYS A 53 -6.91 8.89 8.64
N ALA A 54 -5.88 9.04 9.47
CA ALA A 54 -5.91 9.92 10.64
C ALA A 54 -6.01 11.42 10.27
N LYS A 55 -5.61 11.82 9.06
CA LYS A 55 -5.78 13.19 8.55
C LYS A 55 -7.19 13.42 7.99
N ILE A 56 -7.76 12.43 7.29
CA ILE A 56 -9.14 12.50 6.76
C ILE A 56 -10.14 12.60 7.91
N LYS A 57 -10.01 11.74 8.93
CA LYS A 57 -10.91 11.73 10.10
C LYS A 57 -10.89 13.05 10.89
N ARG A 58 -9.78 13.79 10.89
CA ARG A 58 -9.70 15.12 11.54
C ARG A 58 -10.33 16.26 10.74
N LYS A 59 -10.45 16.11 9.42
CA LYS A 59 -11.15 17.10 8.59
C LYS A 59 -12.65 16.90 8.60
N GLU A 60 -13.11 15.65 8.63
CA GLU A 60 -14.55 15.31 8.63
C GLU A 60 -15.25 15.65 9.95
N ALA A 61 -14.53 15.65 11.07
CA ALA A 61 -15.08 16.02 12.39
C ALA A 61 -15.09 17.55 12.67
N ALA A 62 -14.69 18.39 11.71
CA ALA A 62 -14.62 19.85 11.86
C ALA A 62 -15.57 20.61 10.94
N ASP A 63 -16.43 19.90 10.19
CA ASP A 63 -17.40 20.42 9.22
C ASP A 63 -18.86 20.03 9.58
N ASP A 64 -19.11 19.72 10.87
CA ASP A 64 -20.44 19.48 11.49
C ASP A 64 -20.58 20.42 12.70
#